data_AF-A0A8T4M845-F1
#
_entry.id   AF-A0A8T4M845-F1
#
_cell.length_a   1.000
_cell.length_b   1.000
_cell.length_c   1.000
_cell.angle_alpha   90.00
_cell.angle_beta   90.00
_cell.angle_gamma   90.00
#
_symmetry.space_group_name_H-M   'P 1'
#
loop_
_entity.id
_entity.type
_entity.pdbx_description
1 polymer ?
#
loop_
_entity_poly.entity_id
_entity_poly.type
_entity_poly.pdbx_seq_one_letter_code
_entity_poly.pdbx_strand_id
1 'polypeptide(L)'
;MINKSNMLIAPDVDKKFAEEVFNILKALKKELGLKTTSKMIISNRKDITGLYIPDENIILISEFGIKLFAEKENLPIYHSVLMNVLIHEIYHSILKGGDEETVTNLTDKAVEIFIEKYLGIIN
;
A
#
# COMPACT_ATOMS: atom_id res chain seq x y z
N MET A 1 5.94 7.79 15.07
CA MET A 1 5.54 6.37 15.02
C MET A 1 4.45 6.15 13.97
N ILE A 2 4.36 4.98 13.33
CA ILE A 2 3.08 4.47 12.82
C ILE A 2 2.47 3.76 14.02
N ASN A 3 1.33 4.25 14.51
CA ASN A 3 0.74 3.68 15.71
C ASN A 3 0.04 2.39 15.29
N LYS A 4 0.45 1.23 15.84
CA LYS A 4 -0.22 -0.07 15.57
C LYS A 4 -1.73 -0.01 15.88
N SER A 5 -2.16 0.98 16.67
CA SER A 5 -3.55 1.28 17.01
C SER A 5 -4.48 1.59 15.83
N ASN A 6 -3.93 2.02 14.68
CA ASN A 6 -4.75 2.44 13.54
C ASN A 6 -4.90 1.35 12.47
N MET A 7 -4.51 0.10 12.78
CA MET A 7 -4.65 -1.01 11.86
C MET A 7 -5.52 -2.12 12.46
N LEU A 8 -6.50 -2.58 11.68
CA LEU A 8 -7.27 -3.78 11.97
C LEU A 8 -6.93 -4.86 10.96
N ILE A 9 -6.82 -6.10 11.42
CA ILE A 9 -6.46 -7.25 10.59
C ILE A 9 -7.59 -8.26 10.75
N ALA A 10 -8.19 -8.67 9.63
CA ALA A 10 -9.22 -9.70 9.65
C ALA A 10 -8.62 -11.05 10.12
N PRO A 11 -9.39 -11.90 10.83
CA PRO A 11 -8.86 -13.12 11.45
C PRO A 11 -8.25 -14.14 10.47
N ASP A 12 -8.66 -14.10 9.21
CA ASP A 12 -8.28 -15.03 8.15
C ASP A 12 -7.09 -14.55 7.30
N VAL A 13 -6.58 -13.34 7.56
CA VAL A 13 -5.37 -12.80 6.91
C VAL A 13 -4.12 -13.47 7.48
N ASP A 14 -3.18 -13.81 6.60
CA ASP A 14 -1.90 -14.38 7.00
C ASP A 14 -1.08 -13.36 7.81
N LYS A 15 -0.55 -13.80 8.96
CA LYS A 15 0.19 -12.93 9.87
C LYS A 15 1.45 -12.34 9.22
N LYS A 16 2.15 -13.11 8.37
CA LYS A 16 3.34 -12.64 7.67
C LYS A 16 2.97 -11.56 6.65
N PHE A 17 1.84 -11.72 5.97
CA PHE A 17 1.34 -10.68 5.07
C PHE A 17 1.06 -9.38 5.83
N ALA A 18 0.38 -9.47 6.98
CA ALA A 18 0.15 -8.28 7.81
C ALA A 18 1.46 -7.63 8.29
N GLU A 19 2.44 -8.43 8.75
CA GLU A 19 3.79 -7.96 9.10
C GLU A 19 4.51 -7.27 7.93
N GLU A 20 4.38 -7.82 6.73
CA GLU A 20 4.91 -7.27 5.49
C GLU A 20 4.32 -5.89 5.18
N VAL A 21 2.99 -5.73 5.31
CA VAL A 21 2.32 -4.43 5.20
C VAL A 21 2.91 -3.43 6.20
N PHE A 22 3.07 -3.81 7.48
CA PHE A 22 3.67 -2.92 8.48
C PHE A 22 5.10 -2.51 8.13
N ASN A 23 5.90 -3.46 7.63
CA ASN A 23 7.29 -3.21 7.26
C ASN A 23 7.39 -2.25 6.07
N ILE A 24 6.59 -2.46 5.03
CA ILE A 24 6.53 -1.56 3.86
C ILE A 24 6.11 -0.16 4.31
N LEU A 25 5.05 -0.03 5.10
CA LEU A 25 4.60 1.29 5.59
C LEU A 25 5.69 2.03 6.38
N LYS A 26 6.44 1.32 7.22
CA LYS A 26 7.57 1.89 7.96
C LYS A 26 8.68 2.36 7.01
N ALA A 27 8.97 1.58 5.96
CA ALA A 27 9.94 1.94 4.94
C ALA A 27 9.47 3.16 4.14
N LEU A 28 8.24 3.19 3.61
CA LEU A 28 7.68 4.33 2.88
C LEU A 28 7.75 5.63 3.70
N LYS A 29 7.42 5.55 5.00
CA LYS A 29 7.55 6.69 5.91
C LYS A 29 8.98 7.18 6.07
N LYS A 30 9.94 6.27 6.18
CA LYS A 30 11.36 6.58 6.40
C LYS A 30 12.00 7.13 5.13
N GLU A 31 11.75 6.47 4.00
CA GLU A 31 12.47 6.71 2.75
C GLU A 31 11.82 7.79 1.89
N LEU A 32 10.50 7.92 1.93
CA LEU A 32 9.72 8.87 1.10
C LEU A 32 8.96 9.91 1.93
N GLY A 33 9.01 9.82 3.26
CA GLY A 33 8.21 10.69 4.13
C GLY A 33 6.70 10.43 4.08
N LEU A 34 6.25 9.41 3.34
CA LEU A 34 4.84 9.09 3.14
C LEU A 34 4.18 8.63 4.45
N LYS A 35 3.13 9.35 4.86
CA LYS A 35 2.38 9.10 6.09
C LYS A 35 0.91 9.30 5.81
N THR A 36 0.08 8.43 6.36
CA THR A 36 -1.38 8.58 6.37
C THR A 36 -1.89 8.66 7.80
N THR A 37 -2.97 9.41 7.99
CA THR A 37 -3.77 9.40 9.23
C THR A 37 -4.93 8.41 9.15
N SER A 38 -5.18 7.82 7.98
CA SER A 38 -6.25 6.87 7.75
C SER A 38 -6.10 5.63 8.60
N LYS A 39 -7.25 5.09 9.01
CA LYS A 39 -7.31 3.75 9.59
C LYS A 39 -7.07 2.75 8.47
N MET A 40 -6.21 1.78 8.70
CA MET A 40 -5.95 0.71 7.73
C MET A 40 -6.66 -0.56 8.15
N ILE A 41 -7.28 -1.24 7.19
CA ILE A 41 -7.93 -2.52 7.39
C ILE A 41 -7.35 -3.52 6.40
N ILE A 42 -6.72 -4.58 6.91
CA ILE A 42 -6.21 -5.68 6.11
C ILE A 42 -7.24 -6.81 6.10
N SER A 43 -7.59 -7.31 4.92
CA SER A 43 -8.64 -8.30 4.70
C SER A 43 -8.30 -9.30 3.58
N ASN A 44 -9.18 -10.25 3.30
CA ASN A 44 -9.09 -11.23 2.20
C ASN A 44 -10.19 -11.05 1.14
N ARG A 45 -10.54 -9.80 0.82
CA ARG A 45 -11.55 -9.49 -0.20
C ARG A 45 -11.11 -9.93 -1.60
N LYS A 46 -12.03 -10.41 -2.42
CA LYS A 46 -11.71 -10.90 -3.79
C LYS A 46 -11.92 -9.86 -4.89
N ASP A 47 -12.63 -8.79 -4.56
CA ASP A 47 -13.11 -7.77 -5.48
C ASP A 47 -12.20 -6.54 -5.58
N ILE A 48 -11.21 -6.41 -4.68
CA ILE A 48 -10.27 -5.28 -4.64
C ILE A 48 -8.86 -5.75 -4.30
N THR A 49 -7.85 -4.99 -4.70
CA THR A 49 -6.45 -5.09 -4.21
C THR A 49 -6.22 -4.10 -3.07
N GLY A 50 -6.65 -2.86 -3.25
CA GLY A 50 -6.72 -1.78 -2.26
C GLY A 50 -7.91 -0.87 -2.54
N LEU A 51 -8.29 -0.06 -1.55
CA LEU A 51 -9.31 0.98 -1.71
C LEU A 51 -9.21 2.01 -0.58
N TYR A 52 -9.14 3.29 -0.93
CA TYR A 52 -9.38 4.39 -0.01
C TYR A 52 -10.85 4.78 0.01
N ILE A 53 -11.43 4.87 1.22
CA ILE A 53 -12.80 5.35 1.47
C ILE A 53 -12.68 6.74 2.12
N PRO A 54 -12.91 7.85 1.36
CA PRO A 54 -12.70 9.20 1.86
C PRO A 54 -13.55 9.56 3.08
N ASP A 55 -14.83 9.23 3.05
CA ASP A 55 -15.81 9.61 4.07
C ASP A 55 -15.49 8.99 5.45
N GLU A 56 -14.95 7.77 5.45
CA GLU A 56 -14.56 7.06 6.66
C GLU A 56 -13.08 7.26 7.01
N ASN A 57 -12.31 7.86 6.10
CA ASN A 57 -10.86 7.96 6.17
C ASN A 57 -10.19 6.58 6.44
N ILE A 58 -10.62 5.58 5.65
CA ILE A 58 -10.15 4.19 5.76
C ILE A 58 -9.39 3.81 4.50
N ILE A 59 -8.27 3.12 4.66
CA ILE A 59 -7.60 2.37 3.59
C ILE A 59 -7.85 0.89 3.80
N LEU A 60 -8.47 0.23 2.83
CA LEU A 60 -8.60 -1.21 2.77
C LEU A 60 -7.47 -1.79 1.93
N ILE A 61 -6.86 -2.88 2.40
CA ILE A 61 -5.86 -3.66 1.67
C ILE A 61 -6.31 -5.12 1.69
N SER A 62 -6.29 -5.76 0.52
CA SER A 62 -6.68 -7.16 0.39
C SER A 62 -5.50 -8.07 0.08
N GLU A 63 -5.18 -8.98 1.00
CA GLU A 63 -4.17 -10.02 0.75
C GLU A 63 -4.57 -10.90 -0.43
N PHE A 64 -5.79 -11.45 -0.42
CA PHE A 64 -6.27 -12.31 -1.49
C PHE A 64 -6.27 -11.58 -2.84
N GLY A 65 -6.77 -10.35 -2.88
CA GLY A 65 -6.84 -9.57 -4.12
C GLY A 65 -5.45 -9.28 -4.70
N ILE A 66 -4.50 -8.89 -3.86
CA ILE A 66 -3.11 -8.66 -4.26
C ILE A 66 -2.46 -9.92 -4.81
N LYS A 67 -2.61 -11.06 -4.11
CA LYS A 67 -2.07 -12.35 -4.57
C LYS A 67 -2.70 -12.79 -5.89
N LEU A 68 -4.01 -12.67 -6.02
CA LEU A 68 -4.74 -13.01 -7.25
C LEU A 68 -4.31 -12.14 -8.43
N PHE A 69 -4.11 -10.82 -8.20
CA PHE A 69 -3.62 -9.93 -9.24
C PHE A 69 -2.21 -10.32 -9.68
N ALA A 70 -1.30 -10.55 -8.73
CA ALA A 70 0.06 -10.97 -9.05
C ALA A 70 0.08 -12.29 -9.85
N GLU A 71 -0.77 -13.26 -9.50
CA GLU A 71 -0.90 -14.52 -10.23
C GLU A 71 -1.41 -14.30 -11.67
N LYS A 72 -2.46 -13.50 -11.85
CA LYS A 72 -3.03 -13.20 -13.18
C LYS A 72 -2.05 -12.51 -14.12
N GLU A 73 -1.25 -11.60 -13.58
CA GLU A 73 -0.25 -10.85 -14.32
C GLU A 73 1.10 -11.60 -14.46
N ASN A 74 1.18 -12.85 -13.99
CA ASN A 74 2.41 -13.66 -13.95
C ASN A 74 3.58 -12.93 -13.29
N LEU A 75 3.30 -12.13 -12.25
CA LEU A 75 4.31 -11.38 -11.53
C LEU A 75 5.03 -12.32 -10.55
N PRO A 76 6.37 -12.38 -10.57
CA PRO A 76 7.13 -13.33 -9.76
C PRO A 76 7.03 -13.07 -8.26
N ILE A 77 6.64 -11.86 -7.85
CA ILE A 77 6.60 -11.42 -6.46
C ILE A 77 5.39 -10.50 -6.24
N TYR A 78 4.43 -10.90 -5.40
CA TYR A 78 3.28 -10.05 -5.06
C TYR A 78 3.67 -8.82 -4.22
N HIS A 79 4.88 -8.81 -3.64
CA HIS A 79 5.41 -7.69 -2.84
C HIS A 79 5.44 -6.36 -3.59
N SER A 80 5.80 -6.37 -4.89
CA SER A 80 5.81 -5.15 -5.70
C SER A 80 4.40 -4.62 -5.93
N VAL A 81 3.42 -5.52 -6.16
CA VAL A 81 2.00 -5.18 -6.24
C VAL A 81 1.53 -4.57 -4.92
N LEU A 82 1.84 -5.21 -3.80
CA LEU A 82 1.48 -4.71 -2.47
C LEU A 82 2.06 -3.30 -2.23
N MET A 83 3.34 -3.09 -2.54
CA MET A 83 3.99 -1.80 -2.37
C MET A 83 3.31 -0.73 -3.24
N ASN A 84 3.05 -1.02 -4.51
CA ASN A 84 2.39 -0.09 -5.43
C ASN A 84 1.00 0.31 -4.90
N VAL A 85 0.16 -0.69 -4.56
CA VAL A 85 -1.17 -0.47 -4.00
C VAL A 85 -1.11 0.35 -2.72
N LEU A 86 -0.18 0.06 -1.80
CA LEU A 86 -0.04 0.84 -0.56
C LEU A 86 0.30 2.30 -0.83
N ILE A 87 1.24 2.58 -1.74
CA ILE A 87 1.61 3.95 -2.10
C ILE A 87 0.40 4.68 -2.70
N HIS A 88 -0.28 4.03 -3.64
CA HIS A 88 -1.44 4.55 -4.34
C HIS A 88 -2.56 4.96 -3.38
N GLU A 89 -2.98 4.06 -2.49
CA GLU A 89 -4.04 4.36 -1.53
C GLU A 89 -3.62 5.38 -0.45
N ILE A 90 -2.33 5.45 -0.12
CA ILE A 90 -1.80 6.51 0.76
C ILE A 90 -1.91 7.88 0.07
N TYR A 91 -1.64 7.97 -1.23
CA TYR A 91 -1.81 9.23 -1.96
C TYR A 91 -3.27 9.63 -2.09
N HIS A 92 -4.17 8.70 -2.43
CA HIS A 92 -5.62 8.97 -2.33
C HIS A 92 -5.99 9.48 -0.93
N SER A 93 -5.43 8.87 0.11
CA SER A 93 -5.68 9.30 1.49
C SER A 93 -5.13 10.69 1.82
N ILE A 94 -3.95 11.06 1.31
CA ILE A 94 -3.35 12.39 1.52
C ILE A 94 -4.14 13.45 0.77
N LEU A 95 -4.56 13.14 -0.46
CA LEU A 95 -5.30 14.04 -1.34
C LEU A 95 -6.82 14.01 -1.12
N LYS A 96 -7.31 13.18 -0.19
CA LYS A 96 -8.73 13.03 0.15
C LYS A 96 -9.60 12.63 -1.06
N GLY A 97 -9.15 11.62 -1.79
CA GLY A 97 -9.82 11.17 -3.01
C GLY A 97 -9.49 12.04 -4.21
N GLY A 98 -8.24 12.53 -4.30
CA GLY A 98 -7.73 13.23 -5.48
C GLY A 98 -7.93 12.41 -6.76
N ASP A 99 -7.91 13.10 -7.89
CA ASP A 99 -8.14 12.47 -9.18
C ASP A 99 -7.12 11.37 -9.51
N GLU A 100 -7.57 10.40 -10.28
CA GLU A 100 -6.84 9.18 -10.60
C GLU A 100 -5.50 9.44 -11.29
N GLU A 101 -5.47 10.42 -12.21
CA GLU A 101 -4.27 10.76 -12.97
C GLU A 101 -3.19 11.33 -12.04
N THR A 102 -3.56 12.28 -11.17
CA THR A 102 -2.65 12.86 -10.19
C THR A 102 -2.11 11.79 -9.23
N VAL A 103 -2.97 10.92 -8.73
CA VAL A 103 -2.57 9.87 -7.78
C VAL A 103 -1.65 8.85 -8.45
N THR A 104 -1.96 8.43 -9.67
CA THR A 104 -1.11 7.52 -10.46
C THR A 104 0.26 8.12 -10.71
N ASN A 105 0.32 9.37 -11.17
CA ASN A 105 1.60 10.07 -11.42
C ASN A 105 2.47 10.20 -10.16
N LEU A 106 1.87 10.43 -8.99
CA LEU A 106 2.60 10.47 -7.72
C LEU A 106 3.07 9.09 -7.27
N THR A 107 2.26 8.07 -7.53
CA THR A 107 2.56 6.67 -7.22
C THR A 107 3.76 6.20 -8.02
N ASP A 108 3.75 6.40 -9.34
CA ASP A 108 4.84 5.99 -10.23
C ASP A 108 6.17 6.64 -9.81
N LYS A 109 6.16 7.94 -9.55
CA LYS A 109 7.35 8.68 -9.06
C LYS A 109 7.85 8.13 -7.72
N ALA A 110 6.96 7.80 -6.80
CA ALA A 110 7.34 7.25 -5.51
C ALA A 110 7.94 5.84 -5.64
N VAL A 111 7.37 5.01 -6.51
CA VAL A 111 7.90 3.66 -6.82
C VAL A 111 9.28 3.77 -7.45
N GLU A 112 9.47 4.67 -8.42
CA GLU A 112 10.76 4.93 -9.08
C GLU A 112 11.85 5.30 -8.05
N ILE A 113 11.60 6.33 -7.22
CA ILE A 113 12.54 6.75 -6.17
C ILE A 113 12.86 5.60 -5.21
N PHE A 114 11.84 4.80 -4.84
CA PHE A 114 12.05 3.69 -3.92
C PHE A 114 12.95 2.61 -4.52
N ILE A 115 12.73 2.24 -5.79
CA ILE A 115 13.55 1.28 -6.52
C ILE A 115 14.99 1.81 -6.67
N GLU A 116 15.17 3.06 -7.07
CA GLU A 116 16.48 3.67 -7.27
C GLU A 116 17.31 3.69 -5.98
N LYS A 117 16.68 4.02 -4.83
CA LYS A 117 17.33 3.96 -3.52
C LYS A 117 17.72 2.53 -3.14
N TYR A 118 16.89 1.55 -3.44
CA TYR A 118 17.14 0.15 -3.09
C TYR A 118 18.23 -0.49 -3.96
N LEU A 119 18.32 -0.08 -5.23
CA LEU A 119 19.35 -0.52 -6.17
C LEU A 119 20.66 0.26 -6.03
N GLY A 120 20.72 1.29 -5.17
CA GLY A 120 21.91 2.11 -4.96
C GLY A 120 22.28 2.98 -6.16
N ILE A 121 21.29 3.36 -6.97
CA ILE A 121 21.50 4.16 -8.20
C ILE A 121 21.58 5.66 -7.88
N ILE A 122 21.06 6.09 -6.72
CA ILE A 122 21.18 7.47 -6.25
C ILE A 122 22.48 7.61 -5.44
N ASN A 123 23.44 8.37 -6.00
CA ASN A 123 24.65 8.87 -5.32
C ASN A 123 24.35 10.08 -4.44
#